data_AF-A0A1H0EQQ1-F1
#
_entry.id   AF-A0A1H0EQQ1-F1
#
_cell.length_a   1.000
_cell.length_b   1.000
_cell.length_c   1.000
_cell.angle_alpha   90.00
_cell.angle_beta   90.00
_cell.angle_gamma   90.00
#
_symmetry.space_group_name_H-M   'P 1'
#
loop_
_entity.id
_entity.type
_entity.pdbx_description
1 polymer ?
#
loop_
_entity_poly.entity_id
_entity_poly.type
_entity_poly.pdbx_seq_one_letter_code
_entity_poly.pdbx_strand_id
1 'polypeptide(L)'
;MSKRSEPFFRYDYMAHPASANVPTSHLQVYGHRDDLLHALYVSDKARSQPSRKKDLDPASPRGLHMIHFPLGGMRFRPCLEDVLELIVKEFGIDTVDGWSDALVEGRIAWRHIQLASAIRDDPDTARNALDALGADS
;
A
#
# COMPACT_ATOMS: atom_id res chain seq x y z
N MET A 1 3.92 12.00 -30.99
CA MET A 1 4.15 11.89 -29.53
C MET A 1 3.43 10.66 -29.04
N SER A 2 4.15 9.65 -28.53
CA SER A 2 3.51 8.46 -27.95
C SER A 2 2.74 8.89 -26.71
N LYS A 3 1.41 8.72 -26.73
CA LYS A 3 0.57 8.88 -25.54
C LYS A 3 1.14 7.91 -24.50
N ARG A 4 1.76 8.40 -23.42
CA ARG A 4 2.10 7.55 -22.28
C ARG A 4 0.76 7.02 -21.78
N SER A 5 0.49 5.73 -21.97
CA SER A 5 -0.63 5.08 -21.31
C SER A 5 -0.32 5.11 -19.82
N GLU A 6 -1.13 5.81 -19.05
CA GLU A 6 -1.04 5.73 -17.59
C GLU A 6 -1.28 4.27 -17.17
N PRO A 7 -0.50 3.72 -16.23
CA PRO A 7 -0.73 2.38 -15.73
C PRO A 7 -2.02 2.34 -14.90
N PHE A 8 -2.69 1.19 -14.77
CA PHE A 8 -3.88 1.10 -13.91
C PHE A 8 -3.60 1.44 -12.44
N PHE A 9 -2.42 1.07 -11.96
CA PHE A 9 -1.93 1.39 -10.64
C PHE A 9 -0.40 1.39 -10.62
N ARG A 10 0.18 2.10 -9.65
CA ARG A 10 1.62 2.18 -9.44
C ARG A 10 1.93 2.03 -7.96
N TYR A 11 2.80 1.07 -7.64
CA TYR A 11 3.51 1.05 -6.36
C TYR A 11 4.71 1.99 -6.49
N ASP A 12 4.83 2.92 -5.56
CA ASP A 12 5.89 3.90 -5.58
C ASP A 12 6.55 4.02 -4.21
N TYR A 13 7.85 4.28 -4.24
CA TYR A 13 8.66 4.55 -3.06
C TYR A 13 9.54 5.77 -3.33
N MET A 14 9.32 6.83 -2.58
CA MET A 14 10.07 8.07 -2.66
C MET A 14 10.77 8.31 -1.34
N ALA A 15 12.09 8.08 -1.27
CA ALA A 15 12.87 8.29 -0.04
C ALA A 15 12.76 9.73 0.49
N HIS A 16 12.69 10.70 -0.42
CA HIS A 16 12.58 12.14 -0.12
C HIS A 16 11.47 12.75 -0.99
N PRO A 17 10.19 12.62 -0.60
CA PRO A 17 9.10 13.20 -1.35
C PRO A 17 9.19 14.73 -1.33
N ALA A 18 8.89 15.36 -2.47
CA ALA A 18 8.97 16.82 -2.62
C ALA A 18 7.95 17.59 -1.76
N SER A 19 6.91 16.92 -1.27
CA SER A 19 5.90 17.44 -0.37
C SER A 19 5.72 16.50 0.82
N ALA A 20 5.58 17.07 2.02
CA ALA A 20 5.27 16.33 3.24
C ALA A 20 3.87 15.67 3.21
N ASN A 21 3.05 15.96 2.20
CA ASN A 21 1.74 15.33 2.02
C ASN A 21 1.80 13.99 1.28
N VAL A 22 2.90 13.71 0.58
CA VAL A 22 3.06 12.45 -0.15
C VAL A 22 3.77 11.44 0.76
N PRO A 23 3.16 10.29 1.08
CA PRO A 23 3.82 9.25 1.87
C PRO A 23 5.02 8.66 1.13
N THR A 24 6.07 8.28 1.87
CA THR A 24 7.29 7.67 1.32
C THR A 24 6.99 6.39 0.52
N SER A 25 6.03 5.58 0.97
CA SER A 25 5.54 4.40 0.24
C SER A 25 4.05 4.58 -0.01
N HIS A 26 3.62 4.49 -1.27
CA HIS A 26 2.23 4.75 -1.63
C HIS A 26 1.80 3.97 -2.88
N LEU A 27 0.49 3.76 -2.99
CA LEU A 27 -0.16 3.12 -4.13
C LEU A 27 -1.02 4.17 -4.85
N GLN A 28 -0.70 4.46 -6.10
CA GLN A 28 -1.53 5.30 -6.97
C GLN A 28 -2.43 4.40 -7.80
N VAL A 29 -3.73 4.71 -7.86
CA VAL A 29 -4.69 3.97 -8.70
C VAL A 29 -5.28 4.95 -9.71
N TYR A 30 -5.02 4.71 -10.99
CA TYR A 30 -5.48 5.53 -12.10
C TYR A 30 -6.64 4.88 -12.85
N GLY A 31 -6.67 3.53 -12.84
CA GLY A 31 -7.64 2.75 -13.60
C GLY A 31 -9.06 3.05 -13.19
N HIS A 32 -9.91 3.38 -14.17
CA HIS A 32 -11.34 3.36 -13.96
C HIS A 32 -11.81 1.92 -13.76
N ARG A 33 -12.90 1.76 -13.00
CA ARG A 33 -13.51 0.45 -12.72
C ARG A 33 -13.67 -0.38 -14.00
N ASP A 34 -14.15 0.24 -15.06
CA ASP A 34 -14.53 -0.46 -16.28
C ASP A 34 -13.31 -0.95 -17.08
N ASP A 35 -12.21 -0.20 -17.07
CA ASP A 35 -10.97 -0.61 -17.75
C ASP A 35 -10.29 -1.79 -17.02
N LEU A 36 -10.32 -1.77 -15.68
CA LEU A 36 -9.82 -2.87 -14.86
C LEU A 36 -10.68 -4.13 -15.01
N LEU A 37 -12.00 -3.99 -15.08
CA LEU A 37 -12.91 -5.10 -15.34
C LEU A 37 -12.73 -5.66 -16.75
N HIS A 38 -12.55 -4.80 -17.76
CA HIS A 38 -12.25 -5.24 -19.11
C HIS A 38 -10.94 -6.05 -19.15
N ALA A 39 -9.89 -5.58 -18.48
CA ALA A 39 -8.62 -6.31 -18.39
C ALA A 39 -8.77 -7.69 -17.70
N LEU A 40 -9.58 -7.77 -16.63
CA LEU A 40 -9.87 -9.04 -15.96
C LEU A 40 -10.70 -9.98 -16.85
N TYR A 41 -11.67 -9.43 -17.61
CA TYR A 41 -12.56 -10.18 -18.50
C TYR A 41 -11.81 -10.78 -19.69
N VAL A 42 -10.90 -10.02 -20.32
CA VAL A 42 -10.12 -10.50 -21.48
C VAL A 42 -9.09 -11.56 -21.06
N SER A 43 -8.82 -11.73 -19.76
CA SER A 43 -7.90 -12.77 -19.29
C SER A 43 -8.58 -14.16 -19.25
N ASP A 44 -8.18 -15.04 -20.17
CA ASP A 44 -8.68 -16.43 -20.24
C ASP A 44 -8.43 -17.24 -18.97
N LYS A 45 -7.31 -16.98 -18.31
CA LYS A 45 -6.95 -17.62 -17.04
C LYS A 45 -7.86 -17.19 -15.88
N ALA A 46 -8.36 -15.95 -15.87
CA ALA A 46 -9.34 -15.54 -14.85
C ALA A 46 -10.72 -16.16 -15.13
N ARG A 47 -11.11 -16.33 -16.40
CA ARG A 47 -12.39 -16.96 -16.79
C ARG A 47 -12.44 -18.46 -16.51
N SER A 48 -11.31 -19.13 -16.55
CA SER A 48 -11.21 -20.58 -16.30
C SER A 48 -11.19 -20.96 -14.81
N GLN A 49 -10.93 -19.99 -13.91
CA GLN A 49 -10.94 -20.22 -12.46
C GLN A 49 -12.36 -20.17 -11.90
N PRO A 50 -12.88 -21.27 -11.30
CA PRO A 50 -14.25 -21.33 -10.79
C PRO A 50 -14.57 -20.24 -9.76
N SER A 51 -13.60 -19.89 -8.90
CA SER A 51 -13.72 -18.83 -7.90
C SER A 51 -13.94 -17.45 -8.51
N ARG A 52 -13.31 -17.17 -9.65
CA ARG A 52 -13.40 -15.88 -10.36
C ARG A 52 -14.55 -15.81 -11.36
N LYS A 53 -15.13 -16.94 -11.74
CA LYS A 53 -16.28 -16.98 -12.67
C LYS A 53 -17.50 -16.21 -12.14
N LYS A 54 -17.75 -16.30 -10.82
CA LYS A 54 -18.78 -15.51 -10.12
C LYS A 54 -18.38 -14.04 -9.95
N ASP A 55 -17.10 -13.72 -10.06
CA ASP A 55 -16.58 -12.36 -9.94
C ASP A 55 -16.63 -11.60 -11.28
N LEU A 56 -16.75 -12.34 -12.39
CA LEU A 56 -16.79 -11.83 -13.76
C LEU A 56 -18.20 -11.81 -14.38
N ASP A 57 -19.25 -11.97 -13.57
CA ASP A 57 -20.65 -11.93 -14.03
C ASP A 57 -21.01 -10.52 -14.55
N PRO A 58 -21.34 -10.35 -15.84
CA PRO A 58 -21.71 -9.06 -16.42
C PRO A 58 -23.02 -8.49 -15.85
N ALA A 59 -23.89 -9.32 -15.26
CA ALA A 59 -25.12 -8.89 -14.61
C ALA A 59 -24.91 -8.40 -13.17
N SER A 60 -23.78 -8.77 -12.54
CA SER A 60 -23.37 -8.28 -11.22
C SER A 60 -21.85 -8.02 -11.18
N PRO A 61 -21.33 -7.08 -11.99
CA PRO A 61 -19.91 -6.82 -12.05
C PRO A 61 -19.45 -6.17 -10.74
N ARG A 62 -18.63 -6.88 -9.96
CA ARG A 62 -18.10 -6.36 -8.69
C ARG A 62 -17.04 -5.28 -8.94
N GLY A 63 -16.86 -4.39 -7.96
CA GLY A 63 -16.06 -3.16 -8.10
C GLY A 63 -14.56 -3.33 -7.81
N LEU A 64 -13.83 -2.21 -7.88
CA LEU A 64 -12.38 -2.11 -7.61
C LEU A 64 -11.95 -2.76 -6.28
N HIS A 65 -12.85 -2.79 -5.28
CA HIS A 65 -12.65 -3.38 -3.96
C HIS A 65 -12.26 -4.86 -3.96
N MET A 66 -12.42 -5.59 -5.07
CA MET A 66 -12.01 -6.99 -5.19
C MET A 66 -10.52 -7.19 -5.48
N ILE A 67 -9.85 -6.14 -5.97
CA ILE A 67 -8.42 -6.22 -6.28
C ILE A 67 -7.64 -6.10 -4.98
N HIS A 68 -6.86 -7.14 -4.68
CA HIS A 68 -5.98 -7.15 -3.52
C HIS A 68 -4.63 -6.60 -3.94
N PHE A 69 -4.32 -5.40 -3.47
CA PHE A 69 -3.01 -4.78 -3.68
C PHE A 69 -2.04 -5.26 -2.59
N PRO A 70 -1.01 -6.07 -2.90
CA PRO A 70 -0.03 -6.50 -1.90
C PRO A 70 0.81 -5.34 -1.36
N LEU A 71 0.99 -5.31 -0.05
CA LEU A 71 1.74 -4.26 0.67
C LEU A 71 3.01 -4.83 1.32
N GLY A 72 3.70 -5.76 0.66
CA GLY A 72 4.95 -6.36 1.17
C GLY A 72 4.79 -7.48 2.21
N GLY A 73 3.57 -7.97 2.45
CA GLY A 73 3.31 -9.13 3.32
C GLY A 73 2.82 -8.75 4.72
N MET A 74 2.99 -9.63 5.71
CA MET A 74 2.36 -9.46 7.02
C MET A 74 2.94 -8.31 7.86
N ARG A 75 4.21 -7.93 7.62
CA ARG A 75 4.95 -6.94 8.43
C ARG A 75 5.07 -5.54 7.81
N PHE A 76 4.68 -5.39 6.55
CA PHE A 76 4.82 -4.14 5.78
C PHE A 76 3.48 -3.46 5.50
N ARG A 77 2.48 -3.75 6.34
CA ARG A 77 1.13 -3.18 6.22
C ARG A 77 1.13 -1.69 6.64
N PRO A 78 0.36 -0.84 5.96
CA PRO A 78 0.02 0.49 6.47
C PRO A 78 -0.60 0.37 7.86
N CYS A 79 -0.28 1.32 8.74
CA CYS A 79 -0.97 1.47 10.00
C CYS A 79 -2.26 2.27 9.84
N LEU A 80 -3.08 2.34 10.89
CA LEU A 80 -4.29 3.15 10.89
C LEU A 80 -3.95 4.63 10.67
N GLU A 81 -2.86 5.09 11.27
CA GLU A 81 -2.40 6.47 11.18
C GLU A 81 -2.04 6.86 9.75
N ASP A 82 -1.50 5.93 8.93
CA ASP A 82 -1.25 6.17 7.51
C ASP A 82 -2.56 6.42 6.73
N VAL A 83 -3.64 5.71 7.08
CA VAL A 83 -4.96 5.89 6.45
C VAL A 83 -5.61 7.20 6.90
N LEU A 84 -5.52 7.52 8.20
CA LEU A 84 -6.06 8.78 8.74
C LEU A 84 -5.35 9.99 8.14
N GLU A 85 -4.01 9.95 8.05
CA GLU A 85 -3.24 11.03 7.43
C GLU A 85 -3.61 11.22 5.95
N LEU A 86 -3.77 10.12 5.20
CA LEU A 86 -4.24 10.16 3.83
C LEU A 86 -5.61 10.82 3.71
N ILE A 87 -6.56 10.44 4.57
CA ILE A 87 -7.91 11.00 4.53
C ILE A 87 -7.88 12.51 4.83
N VAL A 88 -7.14 12.93 5.85
CA VAL A 88 -7.02 14.36 6.20
C VAL A 88 -6.35 15.14 5.07
N LYS A 89 -5.22 14.67 4.54
CA LYS A 89 -4.42 15.44 3.57
C LYS A 89 -4.98 15.43 2.15
N GLU A 90 -5.53 14.29 1.70
CA GLU A 90 -6.02 14.16 0.32
C GLU A 90 -7.49 14.53 0.19
N PHE A 91 -8.30 14.34 1.23
CA PHE A 91 -9.73 14.61 1.19
C PHE A 91 -10.13 15.84 2.02
N GLY A 92 -9.18 16.48 2.71
CA GLY A 92 -9.40 17.74 3.41
C GLY A 92 -10.39 17.62 4.58
N ILE A 93 -10.39 16.49 5.29
CA ILE A 93 -11.28 16.30 6.45
C ILE A 93 -10.85 17.19 7.61
N ASP A 94 -11.84 17.77 8.30
CA ASP A 94 -11.64 18.59 9.49
C ASP A 94 -10.92 17.83 10.62
N THR A 95 -10.07 18.54 11.35
CA THR A 95 -9.24 17.98 12.43
C THR A 95 -9.29 18.83 13.69
N VAL A 96 -8.95 18.21 14.82
CA VAL A 96 -8.71 18.91 16.10
C VAL A 96 -7.22 19.26 16.26
N ASP A 97 -6.90 20.22 17.11
CA ASP A 97 -5.51 20.57 17.43
C ASP A 97 -4.72 19.34 17.93
N GLY A 98 -3.47 19.22 17.50
CA GLY A 98 -2.56 18.12 17.89
C GLY A 98 -2.79 16.78 17.15
N TRP A 99 -3.73 16.72 16.19
CA TRP A 99 -3.98 15.48 15.43
C TRP A 99 -2.72 14.91 14.77
N SER A 100 -1.87 15.77 14.20
CA SER A 100 -0.66 15.35 13.49
C SER A 100 0.34 14.66 14.41
N ASP A 101 0.49 15.17 15.63
CA ASP A 101 1.42 14.62 16.62
C ASP A 101 0.94 13.24 17.08
N ALA A 102 -0.37 13.09 17.30
CA ALA A 102 -0.97 11.80 17.64
C ALA A 102 -0.75 10.74 16.54
N LEU A 103 -0.82 11.12 15.26
CA LEU A 103 -0.53 10.19 14.15
C LEU A 103 0.95 9.80 14.11
N VAL A 104 1.86 10.74 14.36
CA VAL A 104 3.31 10.46 14.40
C VAL A 104 3.63 9.48 15.53
N GLU A 105 3.11 9.71 16.73
CA GLU A 105 3.32 8.85 17.89
C GLU A 105 2.78 7.42 17.64
N GLY A 106 1.54 7.31 17.15
CA GLY A 106 0.92 6.02 16.82
C GLY A 106 1.71 5.23 15.78
N ARG A 107 2.19 5.90 14.73
CA ARG A 107 3.02 5.30 13.68
C ARG A 107 4.35 4.78 14.22
N ILE A 108 5.02 5.52 15.12
CA ILE A 108 6.26 5.07 15.77
C ILE A 108 5.98 3.81 16.60
N ALA A 109 4.93 3.82 17.41
CA ALA A 109 4.55 2.68 18.23
C ALA A 109 4.25 1.42 17.37
N TRP A 110 3.49 1.59 16.28
CA TRP A 110 3.21 0.51 15.33
C TRP A 110 4.48 -0.05 14.69
N ARG A 111 5.39 0.83 14.23
CA ARG A 111 6.64 0.42 13.58
C ARG A 111 7.53 -0.36 14.53
N HIS A 112 7.61 0.00 15.81
CA HIS A 112 8.33 -0.79 16.80
C HIS A 112 7.76 -2.20 16.95
N ILE A 113 6.43 -2.35 16.97
CA ILE A 113 5.77 -3.66 17.05
C ILE A 113 6.07 -4.50 15.80
N GLN A 114 5.99 -3.90 14.60
CA GLN A 114 6.28 -4.58 13.34
C GLN A 114 7.75 -4.98 13.25
N LEU A 115 8.68 -4.08 13.62
CA LEU A 115 10.11 -4.34 13.63
C LEU A 115 10.46 -5.47 14.60
N ALA A 116 10.00 -5.40 15.85
CA ALA A 116 10.23 -6.45 16.82
C ALA A 116 9.69 -7.81 16.34
N SER A 117 8.55 -7.80 15.62
CA SER A 117 8.01 -9.02 15.04
C SER A 117 8.83 -9.53 13.86
N ALA A 118 9.29 -8.65 12.96
CA ALA A 118 10.17 -9.03 11.86
C ALA A 118 11.51 -9.59 12.35
N ILE A 119 12.09 -9.00 13.40
CA ILE A 119 13.31 -9.51 14.06
C ILE A 119 13.06 -10.90 14.66
N ARG A 120 11.89 -11.15 15.24
CA ARG A 120 11.55 -12.49 15.74
C ARG A 120 11.40 -13.52 14.62
N ASP A 121 10.92 -13.10 13.45
CA ASP A 121 10.74 -13.97 12.29
C ASP A 121 12.11 -14.34 11.65
N ASP A 122 13.13 -13.47 11.73
CA ASP A 122 14.50 -13.71 11.25
C ASP A 122 15.57 -12.96 12.11
N PRO A 123 15.97 -13.53 13.26
CA PRO A 123 16.90 -12.88 14.17
C PRO A 123 18.36 -12.89 13.70
N ASP A 124 18.73 -13.80 12.79
CA ASP A 124 20.09 -13.88 12.25
C ASP A 124 20.37 -12.70 11.32
N THR A 125 19.44 -12.40 10.40
CA THR A 125 19.54 -11.21 9.54
C THR A 125 19.60 -9.92 10.37
N ALA A 126 18.82 -9.83 11.44
CA ALA A 126 18.85 -8.68 12.34
C ALA A 126 20.21 -8.51 13.05
N ARG A 127 20.80 -9.61 13.55
CA ARG A 127 22.14 -9.57 14.17
C ARG A 127 23.21 -9.14 13.18
N ASN A 128 23.25 -9.75 12.00
CA ASN A 128 24.21 -9.40 10.96
C ASN A 128 24.13 -7.91 10.56
N ALA A 129 22.91 -7.36 10.49
CA ALA A 129 22.71 -5.95 10.18
C ALA A 129 23.26 -5.02 11.28
N LEU A 130 23.08 -5.40 12.56
CA LEU A 130 23.64 -4.63 13.69
C LEU A 130 25.16 -4.72 13.74
N ASP A 131 25.73 -5.90 13.50
CA ASP A 131 27.19 -6.10 13.47
C ASP A 131 27.84 -5.26 12.38
N ALA A 132 27.22 -5.18 11.19
CA ALA A 132 27.71 -4.34 10.09
C ALA A 132 27.72 -2.85 10.46
N LEU A 133 26.70 -2.34 11.16
CA LEU A 133 26.66 -0.95 11.60
C LEU A 133 27.73 -0.64 12.66
N GLY A 134 28.04 -1.61 13.53
CA GLY A 134 29.09 -1.48 14.54
C GLY A 134 30.51 -1.56 13.98
N ALA A 135 30.70 -2.17 12.81
CA ALA A 135 32.01 -2.26 12.15
C ALA A 135 32.45 -0.95 11.46
N ASP A 136 31.50 -0.06 11.17
CA ASP A 136 31.73 1.24 10.55
C ASP A 136 31.87 2.39 11.58
N SER A 137 31.88 2.07 12.90
CA SER A 137 31.99 3.02 14.03
C SER A 137 33.38 3.02 14.66
#